data_AF-A0A5M6ISH7-F1
#
_entry.id   AF-A0A5M6ISH7-F1
#
_cell.length_a   1.000
_cell.length_b   1.000
_cell.length_c   1.000
_cell.angle_alpha   90.00
_cell.angle_beta   90.00
_cell.angle_gamma   90.00
#
_symmetry.space_group_name_H-M   'P 1'
#
loop_
_entity.id
_entity.type
_entity.pdbx_description
1 polymer ?
#
loop_
_entity_poly.entity_id
_entity_poly.type
_entity_poly.pdbx_seq_one_letter_code
_entity_poly.pdbx_strand_id
1 'polypeptide(L)'
;MSGWLRSFVTVAAVLAATGATPAAPPRTQDPDWPCQQIKVPEMSLAAMWAGPSPAPEAAGWQADATVAETVRRLAERRLPLDQAKADIQDFALRAGAQRRQQLLSLLVGLFEVMNQQRDSVLSGLERFGRRQKALAVELREAVEKLHGSPAGPAGEAGAIDPLRQQVEWQARVFDQRRQMLASVCDVPGRIEQRLFALTRLLQDALDHPATEAAPSGKMP
;
A
#
# COMPACT_ATOMS: atom_id res chain seq x y z
N MET A 1 79.77 -7.32 -29.17
CA MET A 1 78.89 -6.15 -29.32
C MET A 1 77.47 -6.62 -29.12
N SER A 2 76.82 -6.03 -28.12
CA SER A 2 75.56 -6.39 -27.48
C SER A 2 74.34 -6.00 -28.33
N GLY A 3 73.44 -6.95 -28.58
CA GLY A 3 72.12 -6.73 -29.16
C GLY A 3 71.04 -7.11 -28.15
N TRP A 4 70.26 -6.11 -27.72
CA TRP A 4 69.19 -6.21 -26.73
C TRP A 4 68.01 -7.06 -27.22
N LEU A 5 67.62 -8.09 -26.46
CA LEU A 5 66.23 -8.57 -26.44
C LEU A 5 65.52 -8.00 -25.21
N ARG A 6 64.57 -7.10 -25.45
CA ARG A 6 63.62 -6.59 -24.47
C ARG A 6 62.56 -7.65 -24.21
N SER A 7 62.65 -8.35 -23.07
CA SER A 7 61.54 -9.15 -22.56
C SER A 7 60.46 -8.22 -22.01
N PHE A 8 59.35 -8.08 -22.71
CA PHE A 8 58.13 -7.49 -22.15
C PHE A 8 57.39 -8.55 -21.34
N VAL A 9 57.50 -8.48 -20.01
CA VAL A 9 56.64 -9.25 -19.10
C VAL A 9 55.31 -8.50 -19.01
N THR A 10 54.27 -9.01 -19.66
CA THR A 10 52.90 -8.51 -19.51
C THR A 10 52.29 -9.16 -18.26
N VAL A 11 52.22 -8.43 -17.15
CA VAL A 11 51.46 -8.85 -15.97
C VAL A 11 50.00 -8.52 -16.20
N ALA A 12 49.20 -9.52 -16.57
CA ALA A 12 47.75 -9.41 -16.61
C ALA A 12 47.18 -9.57 -15.19
N ALA A 13 46.88 -8.45 -14.53
CA ALA A 13 46.18 -8.44 -13.26
C ALA A 13 44.69 -8.73 -13.48
N VAL A 14 44.27 -9.97 -13.22
CA VAL A 14 42.85 -10.36 -13.17
C VAL A 14 42.27 -9.88 -11.85
N LEU A 15 41.59 -8.73 -11.88
CA LEU A 15 40.73 -8.26 -10.78
C LEU A 15 39.44 -9.08 -10.79
N ALA A 16 39.39 -10.13 -9.97
CA ALA A 16 38.17 -10.85 -9.67
C ALA A 16 37.27 -9.97 -8.78
N ALA A 17 36.35 -9.23 -9.40
CA ALA A 17 35.27 -8.56 -8.69
C ALA A 17 34.28 -9.62 -8.18
N THR A 18 34.44 -10.05 -6.93
CA THR A 18 33.44 -10.83 -6.21
C THR A 18 32.26 -9.92 -5.88
N GLY A 19 31.34 -9.78 -6.83
CA GLY A 19 30.04 -9.18 -6.60
C GLY A 19 29.23 -10.07 -5.66
N ALA A 20 29.29 -9.78 -4.35
CA ALA A 20 28.33 -10.31 -3.40
C ALA A 20 26.96 -9.70 -3.74
N THR A 21 26.13 -10.42 -4.49
CA THR A 21 24.72 -10.09 -4.61
C THR A 21 24.10 -10.22 -3.21
N PRO A 22 23.53 -9.16 -2.62
CA PRO A 22 22.85 -9.30 -1.35
C PRO A 22 21.71 -10.31 -1.53
N ALA A 23 21.83 -11.46 -0.87
CA ALA A 23 20.76 -12.44 -0.82
C ALA A 23 19.58 -11.79 -0.10
N ALA A 24 18.46 -11.62 -0.82
CA ALA A 24 17.22 -11.18 -0.19
C ALA A 24 16.85 -12.18 0.92
N PRO A 25 16.40 -11.71 2.10
CA PRO A 25 16.02 -12.59 3.19
C PRO A 25 14.96 -13.60 2.72
N PRO A 26 14.96 -14.83 3.28
CA PRO A 26 13.97 -15.84 2.93
C PRO A 26 12.56 -15.27 3.13
N ARG A 27 11.79 -15.24 2.03
CA ARG A 27 10.41 -14.77 2.04
C ARG A 27 9.58 -15.73 2.89
N THR A 28 9.25 -15.34 4.11
CA THR A 28 8.15 -15.95 4.86
C THR A 28 6.87 -15.65 4.07
N GLN A 29 6.46 -16.58 3.22
CA GLN A 29 5.18 -16.48 2.54
C GLN A 29 4.10 -16.62 3.60
N ASP A 30 3.48 -15.49 3.98
CA ASP A 30 2.27 -15.50 4.79
C ASP A 30 1.25 -16.39 4.06
N PRO A 31 0.92 -17.57 4.61
CA PRO A 31 0.13 -18.53 3.88
C PRO A 31 -1.25 -17.93 3.57
N ASP A 32 -1.78 -17.05 4.41
CA ASP A 32 -3.13 -16.51 4.31
C ASP A 32 -3.23 -15.27 3.43
N TRP A 33 -2.11 -14.79 2.91
CA TRP A 33 -2.08 -13.64 2.02
C TRP A 33 -2.61 -14.01 0.63
N PRO A 34 -3.71 -13.42 0.16
CA PRO A 34 -4.36 -13.87 -1.08
C PRO A 34 -3.79 -13.18 -2.33
N CYS A 35 -2.98 -12.12 -2.20
CA CYS A 35 -2.53 -11.31 -3.34
C CYS A 35 -1.23 -11.84 -3.96
N GLN A 36 -1.05 -11.60 -5.26
CA GLN A 36 0.19 -11.95 -5.97
C GLN A 36 1.39 -11.12 -5.49
N GLN A 37 1.16 -9.86 -5.12
CA GLN A 37 2.18 -8.98 -4.58
C GLN A 37 2.59 -9.44 -3.18
N ILE A 38 3.87 -9.30 -2.83
CA ILE A 38 4.36 -9.61 -1.49
C ILE A 38 3.73 -8.64 -0.49
N LYS A 39 3.28 -9.16 0.64
CA LYS A 39 2.81 -8.35 1.76
C LYS A 39 3.97 -7.53 2.34
N VAL A 40 3.83 -6.21 2.34
CA VAL A 40 4.71 -5.29 3.08
C VAL A 40 3.94 -4.84 4.32
N PRO A 41 4.29 -5.28 5.54
CA PRO A 41 3.46 -5.05 6.71
C PRO A 41 3.49 -3.59 7.16
N GLU A 42 4.65 -2.94 7.13
CA GLU A 42 4.84 -1.62 7.73
C GLU A 42 5.20 -0.56 6.69
N MET A 43 4.65 0.64 6.88
CA MET A 43 5.11 1.84 6.18
C MET A 43 6.04 2.64 7.11
N SER A 44 6.98 3.36 6.52
CA SER A 44 7.89 4.23 7.26
C SER A 44 7.72 5.66 6.82
N LEU A 45 7.34 6.54 7.75
CA LEU A 45 7.27 7.99 7.49
C LEU A 45 8.66 8.51 7.08
N ALA A 46 9.72 8.05 7.72
CA ALA A 46 11.09 8.43 7.39
C ALA A 46 11.50 8.02 5.96
N ALA A 47 10.96 6.92 5.43
CA ALA A 47 11.20 6.51 4.05
C ALA A 47 10.39 7.35 3.04
N MET A 48 9.27 7.94 3.46
CA MET A 48 8.36 8.71 2.60
C MET A 48 8.62 10.23 2.64
N TRP A 49 9.20 10.73 3.73
CA TRP A 49 9.36 12.14 4.00
C TRP A 49 10.82 12.57 3.98
N ALA A 50 11.16 13.45 3.03
CA ALA A 50 12.49 14.05 2.91
C ALA A 50 12.58 15.47 3.52
N GLY A 51 11.47 16.00 4.04
CA GLY A 51 11.42 17.33 4.64
C GLY A 51 11.94 17.36 6.08
N PRO A 52 11.78 18.49 6.79
CA PRO A 52 12.20 18.60 8.18
C PRO A 52 11.51 17.55 9.04
N SER A 53 12.26 16.93 9.97
CA SER A 53 11.69 15.98 10.91
C SER A 53 10.51 16.63 11.64
N PRO A 54 9.34 15.95 11.72
CA PRO A 54 8.27 16.38 12.60
C PRO A 54 8.82 16.50 14.02
N ALA A 55 8.51 17.61 14.70
CA ALA A 55 8.86 17.79 16.10
C ALA A 55 7.98 16.86 16.97
N PRO A 56 8.40 16.49 18.19
CA PRO A 56 7.60 15.64 19.08
C PRO A 56 6.16 16.13 19.30
N GLU A 57 5.94 17.44 19.28
CA GLU A 57 4.63 18.08 19.44
C GLU A 57 3.68 17.78 18.27
N ALA A 58 4.19 17.41 17.09
CA ALA A 58 3.39 16.98 15.95
C ALA A 58 2.67 15.64 16.22
N ALA A 59 3.15 14.84 17.19
CA ALA A 59 2.50 13.60 17.63
C ALA A 59 1.21 13.84 18.44
N GLY A 60 0.95 15.07 18.90
CA GLY A 60 -0.28 15.46 19.62
C GLY A 60 -1.38 16.05 18.73
N TRP A 61 -1.31 15.82 17.41
CA TRP A 61 -2.20 16.45 16.42
C TRP A 61 -3.69 16.26 16.69
N GLN A 62 -4.09 15.18 17.36
CA GLN A 62 -5.47 14.89 17.71
C GLN A 62 -6.07 15.91 18.70
N ALA A 63 -5.23 16.55 19.51
CA ALA A 63 -5.66 17.55 20.49
C ALA A 63 -5.99 18.91 19.85
N ASP A 64 -5.44 19.20 18.66
CA ASP A 64 -5.82 20.36 17.86
C ASP A 64 -7.01 19.99 16.96
N ALA A 65 -8.19 20.50 17.30
CA ALA A 65 -9.42 20.21 16.56
C ALA A 65 -9.32 20.59 15.06
N THR A 66 -8.61 21.67 14.74
CA THR A 66 -8.45 22.16 13.36
C THR A 66 -7.56 21.21 12.56
N VAL A 67 -6.44 20.78 13.15
CA VAL A 67 -5.55 19.78 12.53
C VAL A 67 -6.32 18.46 12.36
N ALA A 68 -6.99 17.98 13.42
CA ALA A 68 -7.70 16.71 13.38
C ALA A 68 -8.83 16.68 12.35
N GLU A 69 -9.59 17.77 12.19
CA GLU A 69 -10.60 17.89 11.15
C GLU A 69 -10.00 17.88 9.75
N THR A 70 -8.91 18.62 9.56
CA THR A 70 -8.21 18.69 8.27
C THR A 70 -7.62 17.33 7.89
N VAL A 71 -7.02 16.60 8.84
CA VAL A 71 -6.56 15.21 8.65
C VAL A 71 -7.71 14.31 8.17
N ARG A 72 -8.85 14.33 8.89
CA ARG A 72 -10.02 13.50 8.52
C ARG A 72 -10.48 13.78 7.10
N ARG A 73 -10.59 15.07 6.75
CA ARG A 73 -11.02 15.50 5.42
C ARG A 73 -10.04 15.07 4.33
N LEU A 74 -8.74 15.35 4.51
CA LEU A 74 -7.72 15.01 3.53
C LEU A 74 -7.56 13.48 3.33
N ALA A 75 -7.79 12.70 4.39
CA ALA A 75 -7.78 11.24 4.36
C ALA A 75 -9.00 10.62 3.66
N GLU A 76 -10.00 11.42 3.26
CA GLU A 76 -11.15 10.91 2.51
C GLU A 76 -10.73 10.38 1.13
N ARG A 77 -11.05 9.12 0.86
CA ARG A 77 -10.64 8.43 -0.40
C ARG A 77 -11.14 9.11 -1.67
N ARG A 78 -12.28 9.81 -1.59
CA ARG A 78 -12.95 10.44 -2.75
C ARG A 78 -12.60 11.91 -2.93
N LEU A 79 -11.85 12.53 -2.01
CA LEU A 79 -11.45 13.92 -2.13
C LEU A 79 -10.43 14.06 -3.28
N PRO A 80 -10.73 14.83 -4.35
CA PRO A 80 -9.79 15.05 -5.45
C PRO A 80 -8.49 15.71 -4.96
N LEU A 81 -7.36 15.39 -5.59
CA LEU A 81 -6.06 15.93 -5.19
C LEU A 81 -5.97 17.45 -5.36
N ASP A 82 -6.62 18.03 -6.37
CA ASP A 82 -6.65 19.48 -6.56
C ASP A 82 -7.40 20.19 -5.43
N GLN A 83 -8.51 19.59 -4.96
CA GLN A 83 -9.22 20.11 -3.80
C GLN A 83 -8.38 19.96 -2.53
N ALA A 84 -7.75 18.80 -2.33
CA ALA A 84 -6.84 18.59 -1.21
C ALA A 84 -5.68 19.62 -1.19
N LYS A 85 -5.14 19.98 -2.36
CA LYS A 85 -4.13 21.02 -2.50
C LYS A 85 -4.66 22.37 -2.03
N ALA A 86 -5.83 22.79 -2.51
CA ALA A 86 -6.46 24.04 -2.07
C ALA A 86 -6.70 24.05 -0.55
N ASP A 87 -7.18 22.94 0.00
CA ASP A 87 -7.44 22.79 1.43
C ASP A 87 -6.17 22.93 2.28
N ILE A 88 -5.07 22.33 1.83
CA ILE A 88 -3.75 22.45 2.47
C ILE A 88 -3.24 23.89 2.40
N GLN A 89 -3.42 24.57 1.28
CA GLN A 89 -3.01 25.96 1.10
C GLN A 89 -3.80 26.90 2.02
N ASP A 90 -5.13 26.77 2.07
CA ASP A 90 -5.99 27.54 2.96
C ASP A 90 -5.67 27.28 4.44
N PHE A 91 -5.41 26.02 4.80
CA PHE A 91 -4.95 25.65 6.13
C PHE A 91 -3.62 26.34 6.48
N ALA A 92 -2.64 26.28 5.59
CA ALA A 92 -1.33 26.91 5.78
C ALA A 92 -1.40 28.43 5.91
N LEU A 93 -2.31 29.08 5.16
CA LEU A 93 -2.56 30.53 5.23
C LEU A 93 -3.14 30.93 6.60
N ARG A 94 -4.17 30.21 7.07
CA ARG A 94 -4.81 30.48 8.37
C ARG A 94 -3.88 30.22 9.55
N ALA A 95 -2.93 29.29 9.42
CA ALA A 95 -1.97 28.95 10.45
C ALA A 95 -0.98 30.10 10.77
N GLY A 96 -0.77 31.04 9.83
CA GLY A 96 0.10 32.21 10.04
C GLY A 96 1.48 31.84 10.56
N ALA A 97 1.87 32.40 11.71
CA ALA A 97 3.18 32.12 12.33
C ALA A 97 3.37 30.64 12.71
N GLN A 98 2.29 29.89 12.95
CA GLN A 98 2.33 28.46 13.31
C GLN A 98 2.31 27.53 12.11
N ARG A 99 2.35 28.07 10.89
CA ARG A 99 2.28 27.33 9.63
C ARG A 99 3.17 26.10 9.58
N ARG A 100 4.46 26.25 9.89
CA ARG A 100 5.42 25.15 9.84
C ARG A 100 5.02 24.03 10.82
N GLN A 101 4.69 24.40 12.05
CA GLN A 101 4.28 23.44 13.08
C GLN A 101 3.00 22.71 12.66
N GLN A 102 1.97 23.45 12.24
CA GLN A 102 0.68 22.87 11.88
C GLN A 102 0.75 21.98 10.63
N LEU A 103 1.54 22.34 9.62
CA LEU A 103 1.75 21.47 8.44
C LEU A 103 2.49 20.17 8.80
N LEU A 104 3.43 20.21 9.74
CA LEU A 104 4.10 19.00 10.24
C LEU A 104 3.16 18.14 11.11
N SER A 105 2.29 18.74 11.92
CA SER A 105 1.22 18.01 12.62
C SER A 105 0.24 17.36 11.64
N LEU A 106 -0.09 18.05 10.55
CA LEU A 106 -0.95 17.52 9.48
C LEU A 106 -0.30 16.33 8.76
N LEU A 107 1.02 16.39 8.50
CA LEU A 107 1.80 15.28 7.94
C LEU A 107 1.74 14.04 8.84
N VAL A 108 2.02 14.20 10.15
CA VAL A 108 2.00 13.10 11.11
C VAL A 108 0.60 12.49 11.19
N GLY A 109 -0.44 13.31 11.31
CA GLY A 109 -1.81 12.82 11.39
C GLY A 109 -2.27 12.11 10.12
N LEU A 110 -1.91 12.61 8.94
CA LEU A 110 -2.21 11.92 7.67
C LEU A 110 -1.50 10.58 7.57
N PHE A 111 -0.22 10.51 7.92
CA PHE A 111 0.53 9.26 7.92
C PHE A 111 -0.13 8.24 8.86
N GLU A 112 -0.42 8.62 10.11
CA GLU A 112 -1.04 7.72 11.09
C GLU A 112 -2.41 7.22 10.63
N VAL A 113 -3.31 8.12 10.22
CA VAL A 113 -4.67 7.76 9.80
C VAL A 113 -4.66 6.88 8.55
N MET A 114 -3.87 7.23 7.54
CA MET A 114 -3.84 6.46 6.29
C MET A 114 -3.10 5.13 6.45
N ASN A 115 -2.07 5.07 7.32
CA ASN A 115 -1.42 3.80 7.66
C ASN A 115 -2.40 2.87 8.39
N GLN A 116 -3.18 3.37 9.36
CA GLN A 116 -4.22 2.58 10.02
C GLN A 116 -5.30 2.07 9.04
N GLN A 117 -5.70 2.90 8.06
CA GLN A 117 -6.62 2.47 7.00
C GLN A 117 -6.03 1.34 6.17
N ARG A 118 -4.76 1.44 5.81
CA ARG A 118 -4.03 0.41 5.07
C ARG A 118 -3.95 -0.89 5.88
N ASP A 119 -3.56 -0.82 7.14
CA ASP A 119 -3.45 -1.99 8.02
C ASP A 119 -4.78 -2.73 8.14
N SER A 120 -5.89 -1.98 8.27
CA SER A 120 -7.24 -2.55 8.27
C SER A 120 -7.56 -3.32 6.98
N VAL A 121 -7.14 -2.81 5.82
CA VAL A 121 -7.28 -3.49 4.52
C VAL A 121 -6.40 -4.74 4.46
N LEU A 122 -5.14 -4.67 4.89
CA LEU A 122 -4.22 -5.82 4.92
C LEU A 122 -4.79 -6.96 5.78
N SER A 123 -5.23 -6.64 7.01
CA SER A 123 -5.87 -7.63 7.88
C SER A 123 -7.18 -8.17 7.29
N GLY A 124 -7.92 -7.34 6.54
CA GLY A 124 -9.11 -7.76 5.79
C GLY A 124 -8.80 -8.78 4.70
N LEU A 125 -7.71 -8.56 3.95
CA LEU A 125 -7.21 -9.46 2.91
C LEU A 125 -6.76 -10.80 3.48
N GLU A 126 -6.05 -10.82 4.60
CA GLU A 126 -5.68 -12.08 5.28
C GLU A 126 -6.91 -12.87 5.72
N ARG A 127 -7.89 -12.21 6.35
CA ARG A 127 -9.16 -12.86 6.73
C ARG A 127 -9.89 -13.40 5.49
N PHE A 128 -9.82 -12.67 4.38
CA PHE A 128 -10.37 -13.14 3.10
C PHE A 128 -9.63 -14.38 2.60
N GLY A 129 -8.29 -14.38 2.59
CA GLY A 129 -7.49 -15.52 2.17
C GLY A 129 -7.76 -16.78 2.99
N ARG A 130 -7.83 -16.66 4.34
CA ARG A 130 -8.27 -17.77 5.21
C ARG A 130 -9.62 -18.35 4.79
N ARG A 131 -10.62 -17.49 4.58
CA ARG A 131 -11.96 -17.91 4.17
C ARG A 131 -11.98 -18.53 2.77
N GLN A 132 -11.14 -18.05 1.84
CA GLN A 132 -11.02 -18.65 0.50
C GLN A 132 -10.43 -20.04 0.54
N LYS A 133 -9.43 -20.28 1.39
CA LYS A 133 -8.88 -21.63 1.59
C LYS A 133 -9.90 -22.58 2.21
N ALA A 134 -10.59 -22.15 3.26
CA ALA A 134 -11.62 -22.96 3.91
C ALA A 134 -12.71 -23.37 2.91
N LEU A 135 -13.23 -22.41 2.15
CA LEU A 135 -14.22 -22.69 1.09
C LEU A 135 -13.67 -23.66 0.02
N ALA A 136 -12.39 -23.55 -0.35
CA ALA A 136 -11.79 -24.48 -1.29
C ALA A 136 -11.65 -25.90 -0.73
N VAL A 137 -11.40 -26.06 0.57
CA VAL A 137 -11.39 -27.38 1.23
C VAL A 137 -12.80 -27.96 1.24
N GLU A 138 -13.78 -27.20 1.72
CA GLU A 138 -15.19 -27.63 1.75
C GLU A 138 -15.72 -28.03 0.37
N LEU A 139 -15.40 -27.25 -0.66
CA LEU A 139 -15.81 -27.54 -2.04
C LEU A 139 -15.19 -28.85 -2.55
N ARG A 140 -13.90 -29.12 -2.25
CA ARG A 140 -13.26 -30.39 -2.64
C ARG A 140 -13.95 -31.57 -1.96
N GLU A 141 -14.19 -31.49 -0.66
CA GLU A 141 -14.89 -32.55 0.09
C GLU A 141 -16.31 -32.78 -0.43
N ALA A 142 -17.03 -31.71 -0.79
CA ALA A 142 -18.38 -31.80 -1.35
C ALA A 142 -18.38 -32.46 -2.74
N VAL A 143 -17.41 -32.14 -3.59
CA VAL A 143 -17.22 -32.76 -4.91
C VAL A 143 -16.89 -34.25 -4.76
N GLU A 144 -15.99 -34.62 -3.85
CA GLU A 144 -15.64 -36.02 -3.59
C GLU A 144 -16.86 -36.84 -3.12
N LYS A 145 -17.67 -36.29 -2.20
CA LYS A 145 -18.93 -36.92 -1.75
C LYS A 145 -19.92 -37.12 -2.89
N LEU A 146 -20.04 -36.11 -3.77
CA LEU A 146 -20.94 -36.18 -4.92
C LEU A 146 -20.49 -37.25 -5.92
N HIS A 147 -19.18 -37.37 -6.18
CA HIS A 147 -18.61 -38.39 -7.05
C HIS A 147 -18.74 -39.81 -6.48
N GLY A 148 -18.67 -39.96 -5.16
CA GLY A 148 -18.84 -41.24 -4.46
C GLY A 148 -20.29 -41.71 -4.32
N SER A 149 -21.28 -40.89 -4.71
CA SER A 149 -22.70 -41.22 -4.56
C SER A 149 -23.18 -42.13 -5.71
N PRO A 150 -23.86 -43.26 -5.44
CA PRO A 150 -24.29 -44.20 -6.48
C PRO A 150 -25.32 -43.57 -7.43
N ALA A 151 -25.03 -43.63 -8.74
CA ALA A 151 -25.95 -43.19 -9.79
C ALA A 151 -27.00 -44.28 -10.07
N GLY A 152 -28.26 -44.07 -9.66
CA GLY A 152 -29.35 -44.96 -10.02
C GLY A 152 -30.68 -44.68 -9.30
N PRO A 153 -31.81 -45.27 -9.75
CA PRO A 153 -33.16 -45.01 -9.21
C PRO A 153 -33.39 -45.51 -7.77
N ALA A 154 -32.44 -46.28 -7.22
CA ALA A 154 -32.41 -46.72 -5.81
C ALA A 154 -31.52 -45.85 -4.92
N GLY A 155 -30.73 -44.93 -5.51
CA GLY A 155 -30.08 -43.87 -4.77
C GLY A 155 -31.11 -42.78 -4.54
N GLU A 156 -31.33 -42.38 -3.30
CA GLU A 156 -32.29 -41.35 -2.92
C GLU A 156 -32.12 -40.09 -3.79
N ALA A 157 -32.92 -39.97 -4.86
CA ALA A 157 -32.84 -38.86 -5.80
C ALA A 157 -33.02 -37.50 -5.09
N GLY A 158 -33.66 -37.50 -3.92
CA GLY A 158 -33.82 -36.34 -3.04
C GLY A 158 -32.59 -35.93 -2.22
N ALA A 159 -31.58 -36.80 -2.02
CA ALA A 159 -30.36 -36.48 -1.26
C ALA A 159 -29.19 -36.03 -2.17
N ILE A 160 -29.18 -36.47 -3.44
CA ILE A 160 -28.16 -36.07 -4.43
C ILE A 160 -28.39 -34.63 -4.93
N ASP A 161 -29.65 -34.20 -5.05
CA ASP A 161 -29.99 -32.87 -5.57
C ASP A 161 -29.52 -31.72 -4.65
N PRO A 162 -29.73 -31.76 -3.31
CA PRO A 162 -29.17 -30.77 -2.39
C PRO A 162 -27.65 -30.68 -2.43
N LEU A 163 -26.95 -31.82 -2.53
CA LEU A 163 -25.48 -31.85 -2.59
C LEU A 163 -24.96 -31.23 -3.89
N ARG A 164 -25.63 -31.51 -5.02
CA ARG A 164 -25.32 -30.89 -6.32
C ARG A 164 -25.52 -29.38 -6.27
N GLN A 165 -26.66 -28.92 -5.76
CA GLN A 165 -26.95 -27.49 -5.59
C GLN A 165 -25.91 -26.80 -4.69
N GLN A 166 -25.49 -27.45 -3.61
CA GLN A 166 -24.43 -26.93 -2.73
C GLN A 166 -23.10 -26.75 -3.47
N VAL A 167 -22.65 -27.75 -4.23
CA VAL A 167 -21.40 -27.68 -5.00
C VAL A 167 -21.47 -26.55 -6.04
N GLU A 168 -22.56 -26.46 -6.80
CA GLU A 168 -22.73 -25.41 -7.81
C GLU A 168 -22.71 -24.01 -7.20
N TRP A 169 -23.38 -23.83 -6.06
CA TRP A 169 -23.39 -22.56 -5.34
C TRP A 169 -22.01 -22.20 -4.81
N GLN A 170 -21.33 -23.13 -4.13
CA GLN A 170 -19.98 -22.91 -3.58
C GLN A 170 -18.97 -22.60 -4.68
N ALA A 171 -19.00 -23.34 -5.80
CA ALA A 171 -18.14 -23.11 -6.95
C ALA A 171 -18.35 -21.71 -7.55
N ARG A 172 -19.61 -21.27 -7.68
CA ARG A 172 -19.94 -19.93 -8.17
C ARG A 172 -19.42 -18.84 -7.23
N VAL A 173 -19.64 -18.97 -5.92
CA VAL A 173 -19.16 -18.02 -4.92
C VAL A 173 -17.64 -17.96 -4.92
N PHE A 174 -16.97 -19.11 -5.03
CA PHE A 174 -15.52 -19.20 -5.09
C PHE A 174 -14.98 -18.47 -6.32
N ASP A 175 -15.54 -18.73 -7.50
CA ASP A 175 -15.08 -18.10 -8.74
C ASP A 175 -15.32 -16.58 -8.75
N GLN A 176 -16.52 -16.14 -8.33
CA GLN A 176 -16.82 -14.71 -8.21
C GLN A 176 -15.83 -13.99 -7.29
N ARG A 177 -15.48 -14.60 -6.15
CA ARG A 177 -14.50 -14.02 -5.21
C ARG A 177 -13.10 -13.99 -5.79
N ARG A 178 -12.69 -15.01 -6.55
CA ARG A 178 -11.40 -15.01 -7.27
C ARG A 178 -11.32 -13.92 -8.32
N GLN A 179 -12.39 -13.68 -9.07
CA GLN A 179 -12.43 -12.63 -10.10
C GLN A 179 -12.25 -11.23 -9.49
N MET A 180 -12.84 -10.97 -8.32
CA MET A 180 -12.73 -9.66 -7.64
C MET A 180 -11.38 -9.43 -6.95
N LEU A 181 -10.61 -10.49 -6.70
CA LEU A 181 -9.42 -10.43 -5.87
C LEU A 181 -8.38 -9.42 -6.37
N ALA A 182 -8.15 -9.36 -7.69
CA ALA A 182 -7.20 -8.42 -8.28
C ALA A 182 -7.52 -6.97 -7.89
N SER A 183 -8.77 -6.53 -8.07
CA SER A 183 -9.20 -5.18 -7.76
C SER A 183 -9.07 -4.83 -6.27
N VAL A 184 -9.29 -5.80 -5.37
CA VAL A 184 -9.15 -5.59 -3.92
C VAL A 184 -7.68 -5.55 -3.51
N CYS A 185 -6.82 -6.34 -4.16
CA CYS A 185 -5.38 -6.34 -3.92
C CYS A 185 -4.69 -5.03 -4.31
N ASP A 186 -5.30 -4.21 -5.17
CA ASP A 186 -4.78 -2.88 -5.52
C ASP A 186 -5.03 -1.83 -4.42
N VAL A 187 -5.97 -2.06 -3.50
CA VAL A 187 -6.44 -1.06 -2.54
C VAL A 187 -5.31 -0.55 -1.62
N PRO A 188 -4.43 -1.40 -1.04
CA PRO A 188 -3.30 -0.91 -0.24
C PRO A 188 -2.40 0.04 -1.03
N GLY A 189 -2.05 -0.31 -2.28
CA GLY A 189 -1.22 0.52 -3.14
C GLY A 189 -1.87 1.87 -3.47
N ARG A 190 -3.19 1.92 -3.66
CA ARG A 190 -3.90 3.20 -3.88
C ARG A 190 -3.90 4.11 -2.64
N ILE A 191 -3.94 3.54 -1.43
CA ILE A 191 -3.81 4.31 -0.18
C ILE A 191 -2.39 4.90 -0.10
N GLU A 192 -1.36 4.09 -0.37
CA GLU A 192 0.04 4.52 -0.38
C GLU A 192 0.30 5.63 -1.41
N GLN A 193 -0.17 5.46 -2.65
CA GLN A 193 -0.06 6.47 -3.71
C GLN A 193 -0.71 7.80 -3.32
N ARG A 194 -1.91 7.73 -2.72
CA ARG A 194 -2.61 8.93 -2.25
C ARG A 194 -1.85 9.62 -1.12
N LEU A 195 -1.39 8.86 -0.12
CA LEU A 195 -0.63 9.42 1.00
C LEU A 195 0.62 10.13 0.49
N PHE A 196 1.36 9.50 -0.42
CA PHE A 196 2.55 10.10 -1.03
C PHE A 196 2.25 11.38 -1.82
N ALA A 197 1.13 11.43 -2.55
CA ALA A 197 0.69 12.64 -3.23
C ALA A 197 0.38 13.77 -2.22
N LEU A 198 -0.32 13.48 -1.13
CA LEU A 198 -0.60 14.45 -0.06
C LEU A 198 0.68 14.92 0.64
N THR A 199 1.62 14.01 0.91
CA THR A 199 2.93 14.34 1.46
C THR A 199 3.68 15.35 0.58
N ARG A 200 3.65 15.17 -0.75
CA ARG A 200 4.27 16.13 -1.69
C ARG A 200 3.59 17.49 -1.67
N LEU A 201 2.26 17.54 -1.54
CA LEU A 201 1.53 18.81 -1.42
C LEU A 201 1.87 19.54 -0.12
N LEU A 202 2.06 18.81 0.98
CA LEU A 202 2.52 19.39 2.25
C LEU A 202 3.96 19.89 2.16
N GLN A 203 4.83 19.17 1.45
CA GLN A 203 6.20 19.63 1.19
C GLN A 203 6.20 20.92 0.36
N ASP A 204 5.44 20.94 -0.73
CA ASP A 204 5.29 22.12 -1.60
C ASP A 204 4.78 23.33 -0.80
N ALA A 205 3.78 23.11 0.06
CA ALA A 205 3.37 24.13 0.99
C ALA A 205 4.55 24.56 1.88
N LEU A 206 5.21 23.66 2.60
CA LEU A 206 6.34 24.04 3.47
C LEU A 206 7.42 24.88 2.75
N ASP A 207 7.80 24.49 1.54
CA ASP A 207 8.89 25.09 0.76
C ASP A 207 8.48 26.45 0.14
N HIS A 208 7.21 26.63 -0.22
CA HIS A 208 6.67 27.86 -0.80
C HIS A 208 5.68 28.54 0.16
N PRO A 209 6.17 29.30 1.16
CA PRO A 209 5.31 30.14 1.99
C PRO A 209 4.58 31.18 1.11
N ALA A 210 3.35 31.52 1.49
CA ALA A 210 2.47 32.43 0.75
C ALA A 210 2.92 33.91 0.79
N THR A 211 4.22 34.15 0.63
CA THR A 211 4.86 35.47 0.52
C THR A 211 5.05 35.93 -0.91
N GLU A 212 4.63 35.16 -1.93
CA GLU A 212 4.72 35.54 -3.34
C GLU A 212 3.35 35.91 -3.94
N ALA A 213 2.53 36.64 -3.19
CA ALA A 213 1.56 37.54 -3.78
C ALA A 213 2.28 38.86 -4.10
N ALA A 214 3.10 38.88 -5.16
CA ALA A 214 3.66 40.12 -5.67
C ALA A 214 2.55 40.97 -6.31
N PRO A 215 2.33 42.22 -5.89
CA PRO A 215 1.50 43.16 -6.62
C PRO A 215 2.31 43.72 -7.79
N SER A 216 2.03 43.29 -9.01
CA SER A 216 2.30 44.09 -10.21
C SER A 216 0.94 44.59 -10.70
N GLY A 217 0.48 45.79 -10.34
CA GLY A 217 1.25 47.02 -10.45
C GLY A 217 1.16 47.45 -11.90
N LYS A 218 0.23 48.38 -12.16
CA LYS A 218 0.03 49.10 -13.42
C LYS A 218 1.36 49.42 -14.11
N MET A 219 1.36 49.32 -15.43
CA MET A 219 2.17 50.20 -16.27
C MET A 219 1.34 50.64 -17.50
N PRO A 220 1.68 51.81 -18.08
CA PRO A 220 0.77 52.84 -18.58
C PRO A 220 0.07 52.52 -19.89
#